data_AF-A0A967I4X5-F1
#
_entry.id   AF-A0A967I4X5-F1
#
_cell.length_a   1.000
_cell.length_b   1.000
_cell.length_c   1.000
_cell.angle_alpha   90.00
_cell.angle_beta   90.00
_cell.angle_gamma   90.00
#
_symmetry.space_group_name_H-M   'P 1'
#
loop_
_entity.id
_entity.type
_entity.pdbx_description
1 polymer ?
#
loop_
_entity_poly.entity_id
_entity_poly.type
_entity_poly.pdbx_seq_one_letter_code
_entity_poly.pdbx_strand_id
1 'polypeptide(L)'
;SNGEEESKGNELTRSTHQLLKESPFNYVGYVEGRDIFNGSSDVVICDGFVGNVVLKVSEGLAEAIGSMLKQEIYKRPLAKLGALLARPAFKAFRKKVDYAEYGGAPLLGINGIGMICHGSSNPKAIMNGIGMAAEFRDRQVNQKMAAKLEKLEDVVA
;
A
#
# COMPACT_ATOMS: atom_id res chain seq x y z
N SER A 1 2.69 -11.17 -9.33
CA SER A 1 2.43 -12.39 -10.15
C SER A 1 2.36 -13.60 -9.23
N ASN A 2 1.89 -14.75 -9.72
CA ASN A 2 1.90 -16.03 -8.99
C ASN A 2 3.22 -16.81 -9.18
N GLY A 3 4.27 -16.14 -9.66
CA GLY A 3 5.62 -16.64 -9.82
C GLY A 3 6.51 -15.55 -10.41
N GLU A 4 7.83 -15.71 -10.29
CA GLU A 4 8.83 -14.81 -10.90
C GLU A 4 8.99 -15.01 -12.42
N GLU A 5 8.62 -16.17 -12.94
CA GLU A 5 8.71 -16.50 -14.37
C GLU A 5 7.69 -15.72 -15.23
N GLU A 6 8.12 -15.18 -16.38
CA GLU A 6 7.27 -14.36 -17.26
C GLU A 6 6.02 -15.09 -17.80
N SER A 7 6.07 -16.42 -17.90
CA SER A 7 4.96 -17.27 -18.35
C SER A 7 3.81 -17.33 -17.34
N LYS A 8 4.06 -16.96 -16.08
CA LYS A 8 3.11 -16.96 -14.97
C LYS A 8 2.18 -15.75 -15.06
N GLY A 9 1.08 -15.83 -14.30
CA GLY A 9 -0.01 -14.86 -14.33
C GLY A 9 -1.12 -15.23 -15.32
N ASN A 10 -2.18 -14.44 -15.26
CA ASN A 10 -3.28 -14.51 -16.23
C ASN A 10 -2.93 -13.70 -17.49
N GLU A 11 -3.82 -13.69 -18.48
CA GLU A 11 -3.64 -12.94 -19.71
C GLU A 11 -3.36 -11.46 -19.47
N LEU A 12 -4.11 -10.81 -18.57
CA LEU A 12 -3.91 -9.41 -18.18
C LEU A 12 -2.50 -9.16 -17.62
N THR A 13 -2.00 -10.05 -16.77
CA THR A 13 -0.66 -9.92 -16.18
C THR A 13 0.42 -10.03 -17.26
N ARG A 14 0.28 -11.01 -18.18
CA ARG A 14 1.24 -11.22 -19.26
C ARG A 14 1.22 -10.12 -20.32
N SER A 15 0.05 -9.59 -20.67
CA SER A 15 -0.04 -8.46 -21.60
C SER A 15 0.51 -7.18 -20.98
N THR A 16 0.19 -6.91 -19.72
CA THR A 16 0.73 -5.75 -18.98
C THR A 16 2.24 -5.86 -18.81
N HIS A 17 2.78 -7.07 -18.62
CA HIS A 17 4.22 -7.30 -18.53
C HIS A 17 4.96 -6.84 -19.79
N GLN A 18 4.43 -7.16 -20.98
CA GLN A 18 5.00 -6.72 -22.25
C GLN A 18 5.00 -5.18 -22.34
N LEU A 19 3.88 -4.54 -22.00
CA LEU A 19 3.77 -3.07 -22.02
C LEU A 19 4.73 -2.39 -21.01
N LEU A 20 4.89 -2.96 -19.81
CA LEU A 20 5.76 -2.38 -18.79
C LEU A 20 7.26 -2.54 -19.12
N LYS A 21 7.64 -3.58 -19.87
CA LYS A 21 9.02 -3.72 -20.38
C LYS A 21 9.41 -2.60 -21.34
N GLU A 22 8.47 -2.09 -22.11
CA GLU A 22 8.68 -1.01 -23.09
C GLU A 22 8.46 0.37 -22.48
N SER A 23 8.00 0.43 -21.23
CA SER A 23 7.72 1.69 -20.53
C SER A 23 9.00 2.41 -20.07
N PRO A 24 8.96 3.74 -19.84
CA PRO A 24 10.09 4.48 -19.30
C PRO A 24 10.29 4.29 -17.78
N PHE A 25 9.55 3.38 -17.15
CA PHE A 25 9.65 3.12 -15.72
C PHE A 25 10.83 2.18 -15.43
N ASN A 26 11.39 2.26 -14.22
CA ASN A 26 12.34 1.26 -13.73
C ASN A 26 11.59 -0.04 -13.39
N TYR A 27 11.20 -0.79 -14.41
CA TYR A 27 10.42 -2.00 -14.26
C TYR A 27 11.32 -3.18 -13.86
N VAL A 28 11.14 -3.68 -12.65
CA VAL A 28 11.93 -4.78 -12.07
C VAL A 28 11.35 -6.18 -12.34
N GLY A 29 10.23 -6.27 -13.06
CA GLY A 29 9.58 -7.54 -13.39
C GLY A 29 8.50 -7.96 -12.39
N TYR A 30 8.29 -9.27 -12.28
CA TYR A 30 7.25 -9.85 -11.43
C TYR A 30 7.62 -9.83 -9.95
N VAL A 31 6.65 -9.43 -9.12
CA VAL A 31 6.73 -9.44 -7.66
C VAL A 31 5.81 -10.53 -7.10
N GLU A 32 6.31 -11.37 -6.20
CA GLU A 32 5.50 -12.35 -5.49
C GLU A 32 4.98 -11.83 -4.15
N GLY A 33 4.01 -12.54 -3.55
CA GLY A 33 3.38 -12.13 -2.30
C GLY A 33 4.35 -11.90 -1.13
N ARG A 34 5.45 -12.65 -1.07
CA ARG A 34 6.49 -12.51 -0.05
C ARG A 34 7.31 -11.22 -0.19
N ASP A 35 7.39 -10.70 -1.41
CA ASP A 35 8.25 -9.56 -1.76
C ASP A 35 7.54 -8.21 -1.58
N ILE A 36 6.20 -8.23 -1.46
CA ILE A 36 5.37 -7.04 -1.24
C ILE A 36 5.84 -6.23 0.00
N PHE A 37 6.32 -6.91 1.05
CA PHE A 37 6.64 -6.27 2.32
C PHE A 37 8.14 -6.22 2.66
N ASN A 38 9.01 -6.73 1.79
CA ASN A 38 10.46 -6.83 2.08
C ASN A 38 11.28 -5.64 1.58
N GLY A 39 10.65 -4.68 0.91
CA GLY A 39 11.31 -3.47 0.40
C GLY A 39 12.10 -3.67 -0.90
N SER A 40 11.91 -4.80 -1.59
CA SER A 40 12.51 -5.04 -2.91
C SER A 40 11.92 -4.18 -4.03
N SER A 41 10.76 -3.57 -3.81
CA SER A 41 10.05 -2.72 -4.79
C SER A 41 9.41 -1.52 -4.11
N ASP A 42 9.47 -0.35 -4.77
CA ASP A 42 8.82 0.88 -4.30
C ASP A 42 7.33 0.95 -4.67
N VAL A 43 6.96 0.36 -5.81
CA VAL A 43 5.60 0.36 -6.37
C VAL A 43 5.26 -1.03 -6.89
N VAL A 44 4.16 -1.61 -6.40
CA VAL A 44 3.62 -2.88 -6.89
C VAL A 44 2.29 -2.61 -7.60
N ILE A 45 2.17 -3.07 -8.83
CA ILE A 45 0.97 -2.87 -9.67
C ILE A 45 0.17 -4.19 -9.73
N CYS A 46 -1.15 -4.07 -9.59
CA CYS A 46 -2.10 -5.17 -9.77
C CYS A 46 -3.47 -4.61 -10.20
N ASP A 47 -4.36 -5.47 -10.67
CA ASP A 47 -5.75 -5.08 -10.89
C ASP A 47 -6.48 -4.81 -9.57
N GLY A 48 -7.61 -4.10 -9.66
CA GLY A 48 -8.36 -3.66 -8.47
C GLY A 48 -8.92 -4.82 -7.63
N PHE A 49 -9.21 -5.98 -8.23
CA PHE A 49 -9.70 -7.14 -7.48
C PHE A 49 -8.57 -7.75 -6.66
N VAL A 50 -7.43 -8.06 -7.31
CA VAL A 50 -6.24 -8.61 -6.62
C VAL A 50 -5.72 -7.65 -5.57
N GLY A 51 -5.62 -6.36 -5.90
CA GLY A 51 -5.16 -5.34 -4.96
C GLY A 51 -6.05 -5.23 -3.71
N ASN A 52 -7.37 -5.28 -3.88
CA ASN A 52 -8.29 -5.26 -2.75
C ASN A 52 -8.19 -6.53 -1.89
N VAL A 53 -8.03 -7.70 -2.50
CA VAL A 53 -7.80 -8.96 -1.77
C VAL A 53 -6.50 -8.88 -0.96
N VAL A 54 -5.39 -8.46 -1.59
CA VAL A 54 -4.09 -8.31 -0.92
C VAL A 54 -4.21 -7.34 0.25
N LEU A 55 -4.79 -6.15 0.04
CA LEU A 55 -4.96 -5.15 1.10
C LEU A 55 -5.75 -5.70 2.29
N LYS A 56 -6.91 -6.32 2.03
CA LYS A 56 -7.78 -6.86 3.09
C LYS A 56 -7.15 -8.04 3.83
N VAL A 57 -6.41 -8.90 3.13
CA VAL A 57 -5.66 -9.99 3.75
C VAL A 57 -4.54 -9.43 4.64
N SER A 58 -3.81 -8.41 4.18
CA SER A 58 -2.75 -7.77 4.96
C SER A 58 -3.28 -7.09 6.23
N GLU A 59 -4.41 -6.38 6.12
CA GLU A 59 -5.11 -5.78 7.27
C GLU A 59 -5.53 -6.86 8.28
N GLY A 60 -6.21 -7.91 7.82
CA GLY A 60 -6.68 -9.00 8.68
C GLY A 60 -5.54 -9.80 9.33
N LEU A 61 -4.44 -10.02 8.60
CA LEU A 61 -3.25 -10.70 9.12
C LEU A 61 -2.56 -9.88 10.20
N ALA A 62 -2.41 -8.56 10.01
CA ALA A 62 -1.82 -7.68 11.00
C ALA A 62 -2.65 -7.66 12.30
N GLU A 63 -3.98 -7.63 12.19
CA GLU A 63 -4.89 -7.71 13.33
C GLU A 63 -4.79 -9.08 14.04
N ALA A 64 -4.79 -10.18 13.27
CA ALA A 64 -4.67 -11.53 13.82
C ALA A 64 -3.35 -11.73 14.59
N ILE A 65 -2.21 -11.35 14.00
CA ILE A 65 -0.89 -11.43 14.66
C ILE A 65 -0.89 -10.60 15.95
N GLY A 66 -1.42 -9.37 15.90
CA GLY A 66 -1.52 -8.51 17.08
C GLY A 66 -2.36 -9.13 18.20
N SER A 67 -3.49 -9.75 17.85
CA SER A 67 -4.37 -10.44 18.79
C SER A 67 -3.70 -11.67 19.41
N MET A 68 -3.09 -12.53 18.58
CA MET A 68 -2.39 -13.74 19.04
C MET A 68 -1.23 -13.39 19.96
N LEU A 69 -0.42 -12.38 19.61
CA LEU A 69 0.68 -11.92 20.45
C LEU A 69 0.17 -11.39 21.80
N LYS A 70 -0.90 -10.60 21.79
CA LYS A 70 -1.51 -10.08 23.01
C LYS A 70 -2.01 -11.23 23.89
N GLN A 71 -2.67 -12.24 23.33
CA GLN A 71 -3.14 -13.39 24.10
C GLN A 71 -1.99 -14.10 24.82
N GLU A 72 -0.88 -14.37 24.14
CA GLU A 72 0.29 -15.03 24.75
C GLU A 72 0.96 -14.17 25.84
N ILE A 73 1.07 -12.86 25.62
CA ILE A 73 1.59 -11.92 26.64
C ILE A 73 0.72 -11.95 27.90
N TYR A 74 -0.62 -11.95 27.75
CA TYR A 74 -1.53 -11.85 28.89
C TYR A 74 -1.64 -13.15 29.71
N LYS A 75 -1.33 -14.31 29.12
CA LYS A 75 -1.30 -15.61 29.81
C LYS A 75 -0.16 -15.72 30.84
N ARG A 76 0.94 -14.98 30.68
CA ARG A 76 2.17 -15.17 31.48
C ARG A 76 2.58 -13.89 32.23
N PRO A 77 2.65 -13.89 33.57
CA PRO A 77 3.02 -12.70 34.35
C PRO A 77 4.37 -12.08 33.96
N LEU A 78 5.39 -12.92 33.69
CA LEU A 78 6.71 -12.45 33.23
C LEU A 78 6.65 -11.81 31.84
N ALA A 79 5.82 -12.33 30.92
CA ALA A 79 5.66 -11.76 29.59
C ALA A 79 4.99 -10.38 29.65
N LYS A 80 4.10 -10.14 30.62
CA LYS A 80 3.53 -8.79 30.86
C LYS A 80 4.59 -7.78 31.24
N LEU A 81 5.54 -8.16 32.10
CA LEU A 81 6.65 -7.28 32.48
C LEU A 81 7.56 -6.98 31.29
N GLY A 82 7.90 -8.01 30.50
CA GLY A 82 8.65 -7.83 29.26
C GLY A 82 7.93 -6.91 28.27
N ALA A 83 6.62 -7.08 28.11
CA ALA A 83 5.82 -6.24 27.22
C ALA A 83 5.72 -4.79 27.69
N LEU A 84 5.76 -4.54 29.02
CA LEU A 84 5.80 -3.19 29.57
C LEU A 84 7.11 -2.48 29.18
N LEU A 85 8.24 -3.18 29.25
CA LEU A 85 9.54 -2.64 28.82
C LEU A 85 9.58 -2.40 27.31
N ALA A 86 8.99 -3.31 26.51
CA ALA A 86 8.90 -3.18 25.06
C ALA A 86 7.77 -2.26 24.56
N ARG A 87 7.01 -1.63 25.47
CA ARG A 87 5.85 -0.78 25.14
C ARG A 87 6.16 0.31 24.11
N PRO A 88 7.31 1.01 24.13
CA PRO A 88 7.65 2.00 23.09
C PRO A 88 7.76 1.37 21.70
N ALA A 89 8.39 0.19 21.60
CA ALA A 89 8.53 -0.55 20.35
C ALA A 89 7.17 -1.01 19.82
N PHE A 90 6.30 -1.55 20.68
CA PHE A 90 4.94 -1.91 20.28
C PHE A 90 4.10 -0.72 19.82
N LYS A 91 4.26 0.44 20.47
CA LYS A 91 3.58 1.66 20.05
C LYS A 91 4.07 2.13 18.68
N ALA A 92 5.39 2.10 18.44
CA ALA A 92 5.98 2.44 17.15
C ALA A 92 5.55 1.47 16.04
N PHE A 93 5.54 0.17 16.33
CA PHE A 93 5.05 -0.85 15.41
C PHE A 93 3.58 -0.63 15.06
N ARG A 94 2.71 -0.45 16.07
CA ARG A 94 1.29 -0.19 15.85
C ARG A 94 1.06 1.04 14.96
N LYS A 95 1.86 2.09 15.11
CA LYS A 95 1.79 3.27 14.24
C LYS A 95 2.10 2.95 12.78
N LYS A 96 3.00 2.01 12.49
CA LYS A 96 3.33 1.62 11.11
C LYS A 96 2.22 0.83 10.42
N VAL A 97 1.49 0.00 11.18
CA VAL A 97 0.41 -0.86 10.66
C VAL A 97 -0.98 -0.22 10.75
N ASP A 98 -1.13 0.92 11.43
CA ASP A 98 -2.41 1.62 11.57
C ASP A 98 -2.72 2.48 10.35
N TYR A 99 -3.74 2.10 9.59
CA TYR A 99 -4.23 2.83 8.42
C TYR A 99 -4.63 4.27 8.75
N ALA A 100 -5.07 4.54 9.98
CA ALA A 100 -5.50 5.87 10.40
C ALA A 100 -4.34 6.89 10.41
N GLU A 101 -3.08 6.43 10.45
CA GLU A 101 -1.91 7.30 10.35
C GLU A 101 -1.70 7.86 8.94
N TYR A 102 -2.22 7.18 7.91
CA TYR A 102 -2.20 7.65 6.53
C TYR A 102 -3.50 8.36 6.15
N GLY A 103 -4.62 8.02 6.80
CA GLY A 103 -5.89 8.73 6.73
C GLY A 103 -6.82 8.32 5.58
N GLY A 104 -6.28 8.18 4.36
CA GLY A 104 -7.03 7.74 3.19
C GLY A 104 -6.11 7.37 2.02
N ALA A 105 -6.67 6.70 1.02
CA ALA A 105 -5.96 6.37 -0.21
C ALA A 105 -6.23 7.44 -1.29
N PRO A 106 -5.21 7.93 -2.02
CA PRO A 106 -5.42 8.87 -3.10
C PRO A 106 -6.18 8.22 -4.26
N LEU A 107 -7.26 8.87 -4.73
CA LEU A 107 -7.97 8.48 -5.95
C LEU A 107 -7.26 9.10 -7.15
N LEU A 108 -6.41 8.31 -7.80
CA LEU A 108 -5.65 8.73 -8.97
C LEU A 108 -6.49 8.61 -10.25
N GLY A 109 -6.17 9.43 -11.27
CA GLY A 109 -6.81 9.38 -12.59
C GLY A 109 -8.04 10.27 -12.76
N ILE A 110 -8.41 11.05 -11.74
CA ILE A 110 -9.49 12.06 -11.83
C ILE A 110 -8.91 13.46 -12.09
N ASN A 111 -9.72 14.37 -12.64
CA ASN A 111 -9.36 15.79 -12.80
C ASN A 111 -9.47 16.57 -11.47
N GLY A 112 -8.69 16.17 -10.48
CA GLY A 112 -8.67 16.78 -9.14
C GLY A 112 -8.01 15.89 -8.09
N ILE A 113 -7.97 16.36 -6.85
CA ILE A 113 -7.40 15.60 -5.73
C ILE A 113 -8.55 14.98 -4.94
N GLY A 114 -8.61 13.65 -4.93
CA GLY A 114 -9.57 12.87 -4.16
C GLY A 114 -8.87 11.96 -3.17
N MET A 115 -9.41 11.86 -1.96
CA MET A 115 -8.94 10.91 -0.93
C MET A 115 -10.10 10.01 -0.54
N ILE A 116 -9.91 8.70 -0.64
CA ILE A 116 -10.87 7.69 -0.23
C ILE A 116 -10.53 7.26 1.19
N CYS A 117 -11.33 7.73 2.14
CA CYS A 117 -11.24 7.31 3.54
C CYS A 117 -12.02 6.01 3.77
N HIS A 118 -11.57 5.20 4.74
CA HIS A 118 -12.29 3.99 5.14
C HIS A 118 -13.61 4.35 5.83
N GLY A 119 -14.65 3.50 5.71
CA GLY A 119 -15.96 3.77 6.33
C GLY A 119 -15.92 3.91 7.87
N SER A 120 -14.91 3.33 8.52
CA SER A 120 -14.66 3.44 9.97
C SER A 120 -13.63 4.51 10.36
N SER A 121 -13.33 5.44 9.45
CA SER A 121 -12.33 6.50 9.69
C SER A 121 -12.71 7.39 10.87
N ASN A 122 -11.81 7.50 11.84
CA ASN A 122 -11.96 8.39 12.99
C ASN A 122 -11.52 9.84 12.64
N PRO A 123 -11.75 10.83 13.53
CA PRO A 123 -11.35 12.22 13.26
C PRO A 123 -9.88 12.41 12.92
N LYS A 124 -8.99 11.58 13.50
CA LYS A 124 -7.56 11.60 13.19
C LYS A 124 -7.28 11.13 11.76
N ALA A 125 -7.92 10.05 11.31
CA ALA A 125 -7.81 9.57 9.94
C ALA A 125 -8.30 10.61 8.93
N ILE A 126 -9.43 11.28 9.21
CA ILE A 126 -9.94 12.36 8.35
C ILE A 126 -8.96 13.54 8.30
N MET A 127 -8.45 13.98 9.44
CA MET A 127 -7.43 15.05 9.51
C MET A 127 -6.18 14.70 8.67
N ASN A 128 -5.69 13.47 8.79
CA ASN A 128 -4.54 12.99 8.02
C ASN A 128 -4.84 12.93 6.51
N GLY A 129 -6.06 12.49 6.12
CA GLY A 129 -6.49 12.48 4.72
C GLY A 129 -6.55 13.88 4.11
N ILE A 130 -7.05 14.87 4.86
CA ILE A 130 -7.01 16.29 4.44
C ILE A 130 -5.57 16.78 4.30
N GLY A 131 -4.70 16.43 5.25
CA GLY A 131 -3.28 16.76 5.18
C GLY A 131 -2.60 16.18 3.93
N MET A 132 -2.89 14.93 3.59
CA MET A 132 -2.40 14.29 2.37
C MET A 132 -2.93 14.99 1.11
N ALA A 133 -4.21 15.40 1.09
CA ALA A 133 -4.77 16.14 -0.04
C ALA A 133 -4.09 17.51 -0.23
N ALA A 134 -3.79 18.21 0.86
CA ALA A 134 -3.03 19.46 0.82
C ALA A 134 -1.60 19.22 0.29
N GLU A 135 -0.93 18.14 0.73
CA GLU A 135 0.38 17.77 0.23
C GLU A 135 0.37 17.44 -1.28
N PHE A 136 -0.65 16.72 -1.77
CA PHE A 136 -0.83 16.44 -3.20
C PHE A 136 -0.98 17.73 -4.02
N ARG A 137 -1.71 18.72 -3.48
CA ARG A 137 -1.86 20.05 -4.08
C ARG A 137 -0.52 20.77 -4.11
N ASP A 138 0.17 20.84 -2.98
CA ASP A 138 1.42 21.60 -2.84
C ASP A 138 2.54 21.01 -3.70
N ARG A 139 2.57 19.67 -3.84
CA ARG A 139 3.49 18.97 -4.73
C ARG A 139 3.05 18.97 -6.20
N GLN A 140 1.86 19.47 -6.51
CA GLN A 140 1.27 19.52 -7.85
C GLN A 140 1.22 18.14 -8.53
N VAL A 141 0.81 17.11 -7.77
CA VAL A 141 0.85 15.71 -8.23
C VAL A 141 0.01 15.53 -9.48
N ASN A 142 -1.23 16.05 -9.49
CA ASN A 142 -2.12 15.92 -10.63
C ASN A 142 -1.59 16.57 -11.91
N GLN A 143 -1.05 17.79 -11.81
CA GLN A 143 -0.49 18.49 -12.96
C GLN A 143 0.72 17.73 -13.52
N LYS A 144 1.58 17.22 -12.64
CA LYS A 144 2.74 16.40 -13.03
C LYS A 144 2.33 15.06 -13.65
N MET A 145 1.26 14.44 -13.16
CA MET A 145 0.72 13.22 -13.75
C MET A 145 0.15 13.47 -15.15
N ALA A 146 -0.71 14.48 -15.30
CA ALA A 146 -1.29 14.84 -16.59
C ALA A 146 -0.21 15.15 -17.64
N ALA A 147 0.76 16.01 -17.29
CA ALA A 147 1.87 16.35 -18.17
C ALA A 147 2.80 15.18 -18.52
N LYS A 148 2.85 14.12 -17.68
CA LYS A 148 3.59 12.89 -17.99
C LYS A 148 2.78 11.94 -18.86
N LEU A 149 1.46 11.87 -18.67
CA LEU A 149 0.57 11.03 -19.48
C LEU A 149 0.51 11.55 -20.92
N GLU A 150 0.38 12.86 -21.14
CA GLU A 150 0.43 13.45 -22.48
C GLU A 150 1.70 13.06 -23.24
N LYS A 151 2.86 13.13 -22.58
CA LYS A 151 4.14 12.71 -23.15
C LYS A 151 4.25 11.21 -23.45
N LEU A 152 3.47 10.39 -22.76
CA LEU A 152 3.45 8.94 -22.98
C LEU A 152 2.47 8.56 -24.09
N GLU A 153 1.35 9.27 -24.20
CA GLU A 153 0.41 9.09 -25.34
C GLU A 153 1.11 9.38 -26.66
N ASP A 154 1.96 10.42 -26.73
CA ASP A 154 2.77 10.71 -27.92
C ASP A 154 3.81 9.63 -28.28
N VAL A 155 4.11 8.71 -27.35
CA VAL A 155 5.10 7.62 -27.50
C VAL A 155 4.43 6.27 -27.78
N VAL A 156 3.17 6.11 -27.37
CA VAL A 156 2.40 4.85 -27.49
C VAL A 156 1.38 4.90 -28.64
N ALA A 157 1.04 6.08 -29.15
CA ALA A 157 0.23 6.27 -30.37
C ALA A 157 1.05 6.11 -31.66
#